data_AF-A0A2U1V5J3-F1
#
_entry.id   AF-A0A2U1V5J3-F1
#
_cell.length_a   1.000
_cell.length_b   1.000
_cell.length_c   1.000
_cell.angle_alpha   90.00
_cell.angle_beta   90.00
_cell.angle_gamma   90.00
#
_symmetry.space_group_name_H-M   'P 1'
#
loop_
_entity.id
_entity.type
_entity.pdbx_description
1 polymer ?
#
loop_
_entity_poly.entity_id
_entity_poly.type
_entity_poly.pdbx_seq_one_letter_code
_entity_poly.pdbx_strand_id
1 'polypeptide(L)'
;MDYATPARAGVAARAAIASVIVYDKGLPPLPPETPPAVVEAQLSEGVAEALMPAPGRQMAEAGRRALEVPGGAPLQCAVLDGTYGRTAMWQQLCVGVAAGRFLKVFIAVPVRQRDLLAMDADGFTRAIAQAARNTGAVLPTR
;
A
#
# COMPACT_ATOMS: atom_id res chain seq x y z
N MET A 1 -5.31 -5.28 9.48
CA MET A 1 -6.13 -4.30 10.22
C MET A 1 -6.70 -3.37 9.18
N ASP A 2 -8.02 -3.22 9.11
CA ASP A 2 -8.69 -2.37 8.11
C ASP A 2 -9.07 -1.03 8.75
N TYR A 3 -8.61 0.06 8.16
CA TYR A 3 -8.94 1.42 8.62
C TYR A 3 -9.93 2.06 7.64
N ALA A 4 -11.13 2.37 8.13
CA ALA A 4 -12.17 3.08 7.38
C ALA A 4 -12.54 4.38 8.09
N THR A 5 -12.71 5.46 7.32
CA THR A 5 -13.25 6.72 7.87
C THR A 5 -14.74 6.56 8.19
N PRO A 6 -15.22 6.89 9.40
CA PRO A 6 -16.65 6.76 9.73
C PRO A 6 -17.49 7.73 8.90
N ALA A 7 -18.65 7.26 8.44
CA ALA A 7 -19.63 8.09 7.73
C ALA A 7 -20.34 9.03 8.72
N ARG A 8 -20.66 10.26 8.28
CA ARG A 8 -21.62 11.12 9.00
C ARG A 8 -23.05 10.68 8.68
N ALA A 9 -23.98 10.88 9.61
CA ALA A 9 -25.40 10.59 9.39
C ALA A 9 -25.92 11.31 8.13
N GLY A 10 -26.57 10.56 7.23
CA GLY A 10 -27.11 11.07 5.97
C GLY A 10 -26.12 11.12 4.79
N VAL A 11 -24.84 10.77 4.99
CA VAL A 11 -23.84 10.69 3.91
C VAL A 11 -23.40 9.24 3.74
N ALA A 12 -23.63 8.66 2.57
CA ALA A 12 -23.13 7.32 2.27
C ALA A 12 -21.60 7.27 2.49
N ALA A 13 -21.14 6.28 3.25
CA ALA A 13 -19.72 6.03 3.51
C ALA A 13 -18.97 5.79 2.19
N ARG A 14 -18.43 6.84 1.58
CA ARG A 14 -17.42 6.70 0.52
C ARG A 14 -16.09 6.71 1.23
N ALA A 15 -15.79 5.65 1.95
CA ALA A 15 -14.65 5.62 2.85
C ALA A 15 -13.35 5.55 2.04
N ALA A 16 -12.40 6.40 2.38
CA ALA A 16 -11.00 6.09 2.19
C ALA A 16 -10.69 4.80 2.95
N ILE A 17 -10.02 3.86 2.28
CA ILE A 17 -9.60 2.57 2.85
C ILE A 17 -8.09 2.48 2.72
N ALA A 18 -7.44 2.06 3.81
CA ALA A 18 -6.05 1.62 3.79
C ALA A 18 -5.94 0.21 4.35
N SER A 19 -5.23 -0.65 3.63
CA SER A 19 -4.93 -2.03 4.03
C SER A 19 -3.42 -2.21 4.07
N VAL A 20 -2.94 -2.76 5.20
CA VAL A 20 -1.53 -3.07 5.42
C VAL A 20 -1.40 -4.57 5.63
N ILE A 21 -0.55 -5.19 4.83
CA ILE A 21 -0.35 -6.64 4.84
C ILE A 21 1.16 -6.90 4.97
N VAL A 22 1.55 -7.64 6.00
CA VAL A 22 2.89 -8.20 6.15
C VAL A 22 2.78 -9.70 5.95
N TYR A 23 3.52 -10.25 5.00
CA TYR A 23 3.37 -11.64 4.61
C TYR A 23 4.70 -12.28 4.22
N ASP A 24 4.79 -13.58 4.46
CA ASP A 24 5.79 -14.45 3.84
C ASP A 24 5.15 -15.27 2.72
N LYS A 25 5.96 -15.70 1.75
CA LYS A 25 5.53 -16.60 0.66
C LYS A 25 6.11 -18.00 0.86
N GLY A 26 6.29 -18.44 2.12
CA GLY A 26 7.07 -19.64 2.44
C GLY A 26 8.55 -19.53 2.10
N LEU A 27 9.06 -18.30 1.93
CA LEU A 27 10.47 -18.02 1.69
C LEU A 27 11.23 -17.86 3.01
N PRO A 28 12.55 -18.13 3.04
CA PRO A 28 13.40 -17.69 4.15
C PRO A 28 13.26 -16.18 4.39
N PRO A 29 13.57 -15.69 5.60
CA PRO A 29 13.53 -14.26 5.90
C PRO A 29 14.29 -13.44 4.86
N LEU A 30 13.63 -12.44 4.30
CA LEU A 30 14.18 -11.58 3.26
C LEU A 30 15.20 -10.61 3.89
N PRO A 31 16.46 -10.59 3.41
CA PRO A 31 17.44 -9.66 3.94
C PRO A 31 17.08 -8.20 3.61
N PRO A 32 17.52 -7.22 4.42
CA PRO A 32 17.34 -5.79 4.11
C PRO A 32 17.85 -5.39 2.72
N GLU A 33 18.91 -6.04 2.24
CA GLU A 33 19.55 -5.92 0.93
C GLU A 33 18.87 -6.75 -0.18
N THR A 34 17.62 -7.17 0.01
CA THR A 34 16.81 -7.85 -1.03
C THR A 34 16.84 -7.03 -2.33
N PRO A 35 17.21 -7.64 -3.48
CA PRO A 35 17.31 -6.92 -4.75
C PRO A 35 16.00 -6.24 -5.15
N PRO A 36 16.04 -5.02 -5.71
CA PRO A 36 14.84 -4.28 -6.15
C PRO A 36 13.94 -5.10 -7.09
N ALA A 37 14.52 -5.91 -7.98
CA ALA A 37 13.78 -6.76 -8.91
C ALA A 37 12.83 -7.76 -8.21
N VAL A 38 13.19 -8.26 -7.03
CA VAL A 38 12.33 -9.18 -6.25
C VAL A 38 11.11 -8.42 -5.72
N VAL A 39 11.31 -7.18 -5.27
CA VAL A 39 10.24 -6.30 -4.79
C VAL A 39 9.35 -5.83 -5.95
N GLU A 40 9.94 -5.49 -7.08
CA GLU A 40 9.22 -5.07 -8.30
C GLU A 40 8.33 -6.17 -8.88
N ALA A 41 8.76 -7.43 -8.80
CA ALA A 41 7.93 -8.57 -9.17
C ALA A 41 6.68 -8.64 -8.27
N GLN A 42 6.84 -8.46 -6.96
CA GLN A 42 5.71 -8.42 -6.02
C GLN A 42 4.80 -7.20 -6.22
N LEU A 43 5.37 -6.04 -6.54
CA LEU A 43 4.56 -4.87 -6.92
C LEU A 43 3.75 -5.19 -8.18
N SER A 44 4.34 -5.81 -9.19
CA SER A 44 3.67 -6.14 -10.44
C SER A 44 2.55 -7.16 -10.25
N GLU A 45 2.74 -8.16 -9.40
CA GLU A 45 1.66 -9.09 -8.98
C GLU A 45 0.50 -8.32 -8.32
N GLY A 46 0.81 -7.42 -7.38
CA GLY A 46 -0.21 -6.63 -6.69
C GLY A 46 -0.92 -5.62 -7.59
N VAL A 47 -0.22 -5.03 -8.58
CA VAL A 47 -0.84 -4.19 -9.61
C VAL A 47 -1.76 -5.03 -10.48
N ALA A 48 -1.34 -6.21 -10.93
CA ALA A 48 -2.20 -7.09 -11.72
C ALA A 48 -3.48 -7.49 -10.95
N GLU A 49 -3.34 -7.85 -9.67
CA GLU A 49 -4.47 -8.11 -8.77
C GLU A 49 -5.40 -6.88 -8.67
N ALA A 50 -4.81 -5.71 -8.45
CA ALA A 50 -5.54 -4.45 -8.38
C ALA A 50 -6.08 -3.99 -9.74
N LEU A 51 -5.69 -4.56 -10.87
CA LEU A 51 -6.27 -4.23 -12.18
C LEU A 51 -7.23 -5.30 -12.69
N MET A 52 -7.45 -6.38 -11.94
CA MET A 52 -8.40 -7.41 -12.33
C MET A 52 -9.79 -6.81 -12.61
N PRO A 53 -10.42 -7.17 -13.75
CA PRO A 53 -11.75 -6.71 -14.09
C PRO A 53 -12.76 -7.10 -13.01
N ALA A 54 -13.60 -6.15 -12.60
CA ALA A 54 -14.74 -6.40 -11.74
C ALA A 54 -15.93 -5.55 -12.20
N PRO A 55 -17.18 -5.98 -12.00
CA PRO A 55 -18.36 -5.21 -12.40
C PRO A 55 -18.33 -3.79 -11.85
N GLY A 56 -18.46 -2.80 -12.74
CA GLY A 56 -18.42 -1.39 -12.38
C GLY A 56 -17.05 -0.87 -11.95
N ARG A 57 -15.96 -1.62 -12.13
CA ARG A 57 -14.61 -1.19 -11.80
C ARG A 57 -13.76 -1.04 -13.05
N GLN A 58 -13.21 0.15 -13.24
CA GLN A 58 -12.26 0.45 -14.31
C GLN A 58 -11.07 1.13 -13.66
N MET A 59 -9.89 0.52 -13.73
CA MET A 59 -8.66 1.06 -13.16
C MET A 59 -7.55 0.92 -14.20
N ALA A 60 -6.61 1.84 -14.18
CA ALA A 60 -5.39 1.78 -14.96
C ALA A 60 -4.21 2.22 -14.10
N GLU A 61 -3.04 1.71 -14.42
CA GLU A 61 -1.80 2.20 -13.83
C GLU A 61 -1.42 3.55 -14.43
N ALA A 62 -1.20 4.54 -13.56
CA ALA A 62 -0.82 5.90 -13.94
C ALA A 62 0.70 6.14 -13.83
N GLY A 63 1.40 5.35 -13.00
CA GLY A 63 2.85 5.42 -12.90
C GLY A 63 3.43 4.65 -11.73
N ARG A 64 4.77 4.51 -11.73
CA ARG A 64 5.55 3.86 -10.66
C ARG A 64 6.61 4.81 -10.11
N ARG A 65 6.98 4.63 -8.84
CA ARG A 65 8.10 5.33 -8.21
C ARG A 65 8.67 4.54 -7.03
N ALA A 66 9.94 4.77 -6.72
CA ALA A 66 10.50 4.40 -5.43
C ALA A 66 10.07 5.42 -4.36
N LEU A 67 9.71 4.92 -3.18
CA LEU A 67 9.42 5.71 -1.99
C LEU A 67 10.50 5.46 -0.95
N GLU A 68 11.35 6.46 -0.74
CA GLU A 68 12.40 6.40 0.28
C GLU A 68 11.79 6.30 1.69
N VAL A 69 12.32 5.38 2.49
CA VAL A 69 11.91 5.15 3.88
C VAL A 69 13.14 5.24 4.78
N PRO A 70 13.20 6.20 5.72
CA PRO A 70 14.34 6.31 6.62
C PRO A 70 14.64 5.00 7.35
N GLY A 71 15.92 4.65 7.45
CA GLY A 71 16.39 3.46 8.18
C GLY A 71 16.14 2.13 7.48
N GLY A 72 16.02 2.09 6.14
CA GLY A 72 16.01 0.83 5.38
C GLY A 72 15.76 1.02 3.89
N ALA A 73 15.57 -0.09 3.17
CA ALA A 73 15.38 -0.09 1.72
C ALA A 73 14.12 0.70 1.28
N PRO A 74 14.12 1.32 0.09
CA PRO A 74 12.93 1.98 -0.44
C PRO A 74 11.79 0.99 -0.71
N LEU A 75 10.55 1.47 -0.66
CA LEU A 75 9.41 0.73 -1.19
C LEU A 75 9.27 1.03 -2.68
N GLN A 76 8.79 0.06 -3.46
CA GLN A 76 8.36 0.28 -4.84
C GLN A 76 6.86 0.52 -4.85
N CYS A 77 6.43 1.65 -5.40
CA CYS A 77 5.05 2.09 -5.40
C CYS A 77 4.49 2.21 -6.82
N ALA A 78 3.23 1.87 -6.99
CA ALA A 78 2.42 2.14 -8.16
C ALA A 78 1.23 3.03 -7.78
N VAL A 79 0.87 3.94 -8.69
CA VAL A 79 -0.34 4.76 -8.61
C VAL A 79 -1.32 4.23 -9.63
N LEU A 80 -2.55 3.99 -9.21
CA LEU A 80 -3.64 3.56 -10.07
C LEU A 80 -4.76 4.60 -10.03
N ASP A 81 -5.30 4.93 -11.19
CA ASP A 81 -6.42 5.86 -11.33
C ASP A 81 -7.57 5.21 -12.10
N GLY A 82 -8.79 5.62 -11.80
CA GLY A 82 -9.96 5.09 -12.50
C GLY A 82 -11.26 5.39 -11.80
N THR A 83 -12.22 4.47 -11.90
CA THR A 83 -13.58 4.64 -11.41
C THR A 83 -14.15 3.37 -10.82
N TYR A 84 -14.89 3.52 -9.71
CA TYR A 84 -15.82 2.53 -9.16
C TYR A 84 -17.24 3.05 -9.38
N GLY A 85 -17.93 2.51 -10.38
CA GLY A 85 -19.20 2.97 -10.91
C GLY A 85 -19.07 4.39 -11.43
N ARG A 86 -19.72 5.33 -10.75
CA ARG A 86 -19.68 6.77 -11.08
C ARG A 86 -18.66 7.56 -10.26
N THR A 87 -17.91 6.89 -9.37
CA THR A 87 -16.98 7.56 -8.46
C THR A 87 -15.57 7.42 -9.00
N ALA A 88 -14.91 8.55 -9.28
CA ALA A 88 -13.48 8.55 -9.59
C ALA A 88 -12.67 8.16 -8.34
N MET A 89 -11.75 7.21 -8.52
CA MET A 89 -10.93 6.62 -7.48
C MET A 89 -9.45 6.79 -7.81
N TRP A 90 -8.66 7.07 -6.78
CA TRP A 90 -7.21 7.04 -6.80
C TRP A 90 -6.75 5.94 -5.84
N GLN A 91 -5.70 5.23 -6.23
CA GLN A 91 -5.08 4.19 -5.43
C GLN A 91 -3.57 4.30 -5.43
N GLN A 92 -2.98 3.94 -4.31
CA GLN A 92 -1.55 3.75 -4.15
C GLN A 92 -1.29 2.36 -3.61
N LEU A 93 -0.39 1.64 -4.27
CA LEU A 93 0.08 0.34 -3.86
C LEU A 93 1.59 0.40 -3.71
N CYS A 94 2.11 0.19 -2.51
CA CYS A 94 3.54 0.16 -2.23
C CYS A 94 3.94 -1.21 -1.69
N VAL A 95 5.05 -1.75 -2.20
CA VAL A 95 5.61 -3.03 -1.78
C VAL A 95 7.08 -2.86 -1.40
N GLY A 96 7.52 -3.57 -0.36
CA GLY A 96 8.93 -3.64 0.02
C GLY A 96 9.17 -4.72 1.05
N VAL A 97 10.28 -4.60 1.77
CA VAL A 97 10.67 -5.54 2.83
C VAL A 97 10.63 -4.85 4.19
N ALA A 98 10.04 -5.53 5.18
CA ALA A 98 10.05 -5.13 6.58
C ALA A 98 10.15 -6.36 7.47
N ALA A 99 11.07 -6.34 8.46
CA ALA A 99 11.24 -7.41 9.43
C ALA A 99 11.36 -8.83 8.80
N GLY A 100 12.14 -8.95 7.71
CA GLY A 100 12.35 -10.24 7.03
C GLY A 100 11.19 -10.71 6.15
N ARG A 101 10.14 -9.89 5.96
CA ARG A 101 8.92 -10.26 5.22
C ARG A 101 8.57 -9.22 4.17
N PHE A 102 7.73 -9.59 3.21
CA PHE A 102 7.15 -8.59 2.31
C PHE A 102 6.14 -7.73 3.08
N LEU A 103 6.18 -6.44 2.79
CA LEU A 103 5.20 -5.45 3.25
C LEU A 103 4.47 -4.93 2.02
N LYS A 104 3.14 -5.04 2.01
CA LYS A 104 2.23 -4.43 1.02
C LYS A 104 1.36 -3.40 1.73
N VAL A 105 1.43 -2.16 1.29
CA VAL A 105 0.56 -1.06 1.75
C VAL A 105 -0.30 -0.64 0.58
N PHE A 106 -1.61 -0.78 0.73
CA PHE A 106 -2.60 -0.41 -0.28
C PHE A 106 -3.51 0.68 0.29
N ILE A 107 -3.70 1.74 -0.48
CA ILE A 107 -4.55 2.87 -0.13
C ILE A 107 -5.50 3.09 -1.32
N ALA A 108 -6.79 3.20 -1.06
CA ALA A 108 -7.79 3.51 -2.07
C ALA A 108 -8.75 4.58 -1.54
N VAL A 109 -8.87 5.68 -2.28
CA VAL A 109 -9.74 6.80 -1.90
C VAL A 109 -10.44 7.40 -3.12
N PRO A 110 -11.65 7.95 -2.95
CA PRO A 110 -12.25 8.83 -3.96
C PRO A 110 -11.36 10.04 -4.24
N VAL A 111 -11.17 10.39 -5.52
CA VAL A 111 -10.31 11.52 -5.95
C VAL A 111 -10.71 12.82 -5.24
N ARG A 112 -12.02 13.11 -5.20
CA ARG A 112 -12.54 14.31 -4.51
C ARG A 112 -12.13 14.38 -3.03
N GLN A 113 -12.06 13.24 -2.34
CA GLN A 113 -11.64 13.23 -0.94
C GLN A 113 -10.14 13.41 -0.77
N ARG A 114 -9.33 12.79 -1.65
CA ARG A 114 -7.87 13.00 -1.66
C ARG A 114 -7.53 14.49 -1.74
N ASP A 115 -8.18 15.17 -2.68
CA ASP A 115 -7.91 16.58 -2.97
C ASP A 115 -8.42 17.49 -1.84
N LEU A 116 -9.60 17.19 -1.28
CA LEU A 116 -10.18 17.96 -0.15
C LEU A 116 -9.39 17.81 1.17
N LEU A 117 -8.84 16.62 1.42
CA LEU A 117 -8.16 16.31 2.68
C LEU A 117 -6.65 16.58 2.64
N ALA A 118 -6.11 17.02 1.50
CA ALA A 118 -4.66 17.14 1.28
C ALA A 118 -3.90 15.89 1.79
N MET A 119 -4.42 14.71 1.44
CA MET A 119 -4.00 13.45 2.05
C MET A 119 -2.53 13.13 1.74
N ASP A 120 -1.69 13.03 2.78
CA ASP A 120 -0.29 12.60 2.65
C ASP A 120 -0.20 11.07 2.71
N ALA A 121 -0.50 10.43 1.58
CA ALA A 121 -0.38 8.98 1.43
C ALA A 121 1.07 8.49 1.62
N ASP A 122 2.07 9.27 1.20
CA ASP A 122 3.47 8.89 1.30
C ASP A 122 3.96 8.96 2.74
N GLY A 123 3.58 10.00 3.48
CA GLY A 123 3.81 10.09 4.93
C GLY A 123 3.21 8.91 5.67
N PHE A 124 1.95 8.56 5.37
CA PHE A 124 1.30 7.38 5.94
C PHE A 124 2.05 6.08 5.60
N THR A 125 2.38 5.85 4.33
CA THR A 125 3.11 4.64 3.90
C THR A 125 4.50 4.55 4.56
N ARG A 126 5.25 5.66 4.66
CA ARG A 126 6.55 5.69 5.34
C ARG A 126 6.41 5.34 6.82
N ALA A 127 5.42 5.91 7.52
CA ALA A 127 5.17 5.63 8.94
C ALA A 127 4.84 4.15 9.17
N ILE A 128 4.01 3.54 8.31
CA ILE A 128 3.72 2.11 8.36
C ILE A 128 4.98 1.27 8.12
N ALA A 129 5.80 1.63 7.13
CA ALA A 129 7.03 0.88 6.84
C ALA A 129 8.04 0.93 8.00
N GLN A 130 8.19 2.10 8.64
CA GLN A 130 9.02 2.25 9.84
C GLN A 130 8.48 1.41 11.01
N ALA A 131 7.17 1.48 11.26
CA ALA A 131 6.53 0.69 12.32
C ALA A 131 6.70 -0.83 12.09
N ALA A 132 6.48 -1.30 10.86
CA ALA A 132 6.60 -2.71 10.49
C ALA A 132 8.03 -3.25 10.66
N ARG A 133 9.05 -2.41 10.46
CA ARG A 133 10.46 -2.77 10.72
C ARG A 133 10.74 -2.92 12.21
N ASN A 134 10.18 -2.04 13.03
CA ASN A 134 10.39 -2.06 14.48
C ASN A 134 9.68 -3.22 15.19
N THR A 135 8.59 -3.75 14.61
CA THR A 135 7.92 -4.95 15.13
C THR A 135 8.73 -6.26 14.96
N GLY A 136 9.82 -6.23 14.19
CA GLY A 136 10.71 -7.38 13.97
C GLY A 136 11.81 -7.58 15.01
N ALA A 137 11.99 -6.63 15.94
CA ALA A 137 12.97 -6.76 17.01
C ALA A 137 12.47 -7.76 18.08
N VAL A 138 12.60 -9.06 17.79
CA VAL A 138 12.55 -10.10 18.82
C VAL A 138 13.75 -9.86 19.73
N LEU A 139 13.50 -9.60 21.02
CA LEU A 139 14.53 -9.54 22.06
C LEU A 139 15.40 -10.81 21.99
N PRO A 140 16.74 -10.74 22.06
CA PRO A 140 17.52 -11.94 22.35
C PRO A 140 17.11 -12.41 23.74
N THR A 141 16.43 -13.56 23.82
CA THR A 141 16.32 -14.33 25.05
C THR A 141 17.74 -14.70 25.48
N ARG A 142 18.16 -14.13 26.60
CA ARG A 142 19.37 -14.55 27.32
C ARG A 142 19.17 -15.91 27.95
#